data_AF-A3ARK5-F1
#
_entry.id   AF-A3ARK5-F1
#
_cell.length_a   1.000
_cell.length_b   1.000
_cell.length_c   1.000
_cell.angle_alpha   90.00
_cell.angle_beta   90.00
_cell.angle_gamma   90.00
#
_symmetry.space_group_name_H-M   'P 1'
#
loop_
_entity.id
_entity.type
_entity.pdbx_description
1 polymer ?
#
loop_
_entity_poly.entity_id
_entity_poly.type
_entity_poly.pdbx_seq_one_letter_code
_entity_poly.pdbx_strand_id
1 'polypeptide(L)'
;MTWSLIGGLTSGVNHVAGNMFESVPKGDAIFLKSMLLRNDEECIKILKNCHYALSDNGKVIVVDIVLPETPKPVPEAQNPLRMDVMMLNNLRGGKIRTEQEYAKLAMDSGFSGSFRTTYIFANFMAIELCK
;
A
#
# COMPACT_ATOMS: atom_id res chain seq x y z
N MET A 1 7.97 -23.10 -27.21
CA MET A 1 8.56 -21.82 -26.76
C MET A 1 8.99 -22.00 -25.31
N THR A 2 10.29 -22.07 -25.08
CA THR A 2 10.91 -22.33 -23.78
C THR A 2 10.88 -21.08 -22.91
N TRP A 3 10.23 -21.17 -21.75
CA TRP A 3 10.29 -20.15 -20.71
C TRP A 3 11.56 -20.35 -19.88
N SER A 4 12.65 -19.69 -20.28
CA SER A 4 13.91 -19.67 -19.55
C SER A 4 13.95 -18.45 -18.63
N LEU A 5 13.90 -18.70 -17.32
CA LEU A 5 14.55 -17.97 -16.23
C LEU A 5 14.92 -16.50 -16.49
N ILE A 6 14.19 -15.56 -15.85
CA ILE A 6 14.77 -14.27 -15.47
C ILE A 6 15.30 -14.41 -14.04
N GLY A 7 16.37 -15.19 -13.89
CA GLY A 7 17.21 -15.19 -12.69
C GLY A 7 18.35 -14.19 -12.89
N GLY A 8 18.34 -13.11 -12.10
CA GLY A 8 19.34 -12.02 -12.10
C GLY A 8 18.72 -10.68 -12.50
N LEU A 9 18.95 -9.57 -11.79
CA LEU A 9 20.02 -8.63 -12.22
C LEU A 9 20.49 -7.58 -11.19
N THR A 10 20.07 -7.62 -9.92
CA THR A 10 20.56 -6.64 -8.90
C THR A 10 20.95 -7.33 -7.60
N SER A 11 22.20 -7.12 -7.16
CA SER A 11 22.69 -7.60 -5.86
C SER A 11 21.79 -7.06 -4.74
N GLY A 12 21.37 -7.94 -3.82
CA GLY A 12 20.45 -7.60 -2.74
C GLY A 12 18.96 -7.70 -3.08
N VAL A 13 18.57 -8.14 -4.29
CA VAL A 13 17.16 -8.33 -4.69
C VAL A 13 16.90 -9.76 -5.13
N ASN A 14 15.93 -10.41 -4.50
CA ASN A 14 15.44 -11.74 -4.86
C ASN A 14 14.02 -11.63 -5.43
N HIS A 15 13.81 -12.16 -6.63
CA HIS A 15 12.49 -12.24 -7.24
C HIS A 15 11.78 -13.51 -6.79
N VAL A 16 10.58 -13.36 -6.23
CA VAL A 16 9.77 -14.48 -5.72
C VAL A 16 8.40 -14.44 -6.40
N ALA A 17 8.05 -15.51 -7.12
CA ALA A 17 6.72 -15.67 -7.69
C ALA A 17 5.72 -16.02 -6.57
N GLY A 18 4.49 -15.49 -6.65
CA GLY A 18 3.47 -15.78 -5.65
C GLY A 18 2.20 -14.99 -5.83
N ASN A 19 1.29 -15.14 -4.86
CA ASN A 19 0.00 -14.47 -4.79
C ASN A 19 -0.15 -13.79 -3.43
N MET A 20 -0.15 -12.44 -3.41
CA MET A 20 -0.26 -11.66 -2.17
C MET A 20 -1.57 -11.89 -1.40
N PHE A 21 -2.62 -12.39 -2.07
CA PHE A 21 -3.88 -12.77 -1.43
C PHE A 21 -3.80 -14.09 -0.68
N GLU A 22 -2.73 -14.86 -0.86
CA GLU A 22 -2.47 -16.13 -0.16
C GLU A 22 -1.37 -15.96 0.88
N SER A 23 -0.22 -15.40 0.48
CA SER A 23 0.90 -15.14 1.39
C SER A 23 1.86 -14.10 0.81
N VAL A 24 2.69 -13.52 1.68
CA VAL A 24 3.82 -12.66 1.28
C VAL A 24 5.11 -13.16 1.95
N PRO A 25 6.29 -12.95 1.34
CA PRO A 25 7.57 -13.34 1.94
C PRO A 25 7.80 -12.67 3.30
N LYS A 26 8.45 -13.40 4.22
CA LYS A 26 8.83 -12.86 5.54
C LYS A 26 9.87 -11.75 5.42
N GLY A 27 9.81 -10.78 6.32
CA GLY A 27 10.80 -9.72 6.41
C GLY A 27 10.56 -8.77 7.59
N ASP A 28 11.54 -7.91 7.85
CA ASP A 28 11.44 -6.87 8.90
C ASP A 28 10.59 -5.67 8.44
N ALA A 29 10.55 -5.44 7.13
CA ALA A 29 9.67 -4.45 6.54
C ALA A 29 9.08 -4.98 5.24
N ILE A 30 7.83 -4.60 4.97
CA ILE A 30 7.14 -4.90 3.72
C ILE A 30 6.77 -3.59 3.05
N PHE A 31 7.26 -3.40 1.82
CA PHE A 31 7.00 -2.21 1.03
C PHE A 31 5.89 -2.46 0.01
N LEU A 32 4.81 -1.68 0.08
CA LEU A 32 3.66 -1.78 -0.83
C LEU A 32 3.47 -0.45 -1.56
N LYS A 33 3.69 -0.43 -2.87
CA LYS A 33 3.43 0.75 -3.70
C LYS A 33 2.22 0.52 -4.59
N SER A 34 1.15 1.30 -4.37
CA SER A 34 -0.07 1.23 -5.19
C SER A 34 -0.74 -0.14 -5.24
N MET A 35 -0.56 -0.92 -4.18
CA MET A 35 -1.22 -2.20 -3.99
C MET A 35 -2.53 -2.08 -3.21
N LEU A 36 -2.70 -1.01 -2.43
CA LEU A 36 -3.89 -0.80 -1.59
C LEU A 36 -4.94 0.10 -2.24
N LEU A 37 -4.81 0.48 -3.51
CA LEU A 37 -5.79 1.30 -4.23
C LEU A 37 -6.98 0.47 -4.76
N ARG A 38 -7.40 -0.55 -3.99
CA ARG A 38 -8.42 -1.56 -4.30
C ARG A 38 -9.62 -1.41 -3.37
N ASN A 39 -10.56 -2.37 -3.35
CA ASN A 39 -11.63 -2.40 -2.35
C ASN A 39 -11.10 -2.77 -0.95
N ASP A 40 -11.87 -2.46 0.10
CA ASP A 40 -11.42 -2.62 1.49
C ASP A 40 -11.19 -4.09 1.89
N GLU A 41 -12.00 -5.04 1.38
CA GLU A 41 -11.87 -6.47 1.69
C GLU A 41 -10.53 -7.04 1.17
N GLU A 42 -10.16 -6.68 -0.06
CA GLU A 42 -8.88 -7.04 -0.66
C GLU A 42 -7.71 -6.42 0.10
N CYS A 43 -7.80 -5.14 0.45
CA CYS A 43 -6.78 -4.45 1.22
C CYS A 43 -6.55 -5.09 2.59
N ILE A 44 -7.62 -5.42 3.31
CA ILE A 44 -7.53 -6.11 4.61
C ILE A 44 -6.87 -7.47 4.43
N LYS A 45 -7.21 -8.22 3.38
CA LYS A 45 -6.60 -9.54 3.12
C LYS A 45 -5.09 -9.42 2.88
N ILE A 46 -4.67 -8.45 2.07
CA ILE A 46 -3.24 -8.19 1.79
C ILE A 46 -2.52 -7.78 3.08
N LEU A 47 -3.09 -6.84 3.83
CA LEU A 47 -2.48 -6.31 5.06
C LEU A 47 -2.39 -7.37 6.17
N LYS A 48 -3.38 -8.27 6.30
CA LYS A 48 -3.31 -9.42 7.23
C LYS A 48 -2.16 -10.36 6.87
N ASN A 49 -1.98 -10.67 5.58
CA ASN A 49 -0.84 -11.48 5.14
C ASN A 49 0.49 -10.80 5.42
N CYS A 50 0.57 -9.46 5.25
CA CYS A 50 1.74 -8.68 5.63
C CYS A 50 1.99 -8.76 7.14
N HIS A 51 0.97 -8.54 7.96
CA HIS A 51 1.06 -8.63 9.41
C HIS A 51 1.60 -10.00 9.88
N TYR A 52 1.16 -11.10 9.25
CA TYR A 52 1.66 -12.46 9.54
C TYR A 52 3.12 -12.68 9.11
N ALA A 53 3.56 -12.04 8.03
CA ALA A 53 4.91 -12.20 7.50
C ALA A 53 5.97 -11.33 8.22
N LEU A 54 5.54 -10.29 8.93
CA LEU A 54 6.41 -9.40 9.69
C LEU A 54 6.94 -10.03 10.98
N SER A 55 8.19 -9.70 11.30
CA SER A 55 8.77 -9.88 12.64
C SER A 55 8.01 -9.05 13.69
N ASP A 56 8.23 -9.31 14.98
CA ASP A 56 7.47 -8.67 16.07
C ASP A 56 7.60 -7.14 16.10
N ASN A 57 8.74 -6.61 15.67
CA ASN A 57 8.98 -5.16 15.53
C ASN A 57 8.90 -4.69 14.06
N GLY A 58 8.29 -5.49 13.20
CA GLY A 58 8.23 -5.22 11.78
C GLY A 58 7.18 -4.17 11.42
N LYS A 59 7.30 -3.63 10.20
CA LYS A 59 6.36 -2.63 9.68
C LYS A 59 6.00 -2.80 8.21
N VAL A 60 4.79 -2.39 7.85
CA VAL A 60 4.43 -2.15 6.45
C VAL A 60 4.69 -0.68 6.13
N ILE A 61 5.29 -0.42 4.98
CA ILE A 61 5.44 0.91 4.41
C ILE A 61 4.61 0.95 3.13
N VAL A 62 3.48 1.64 3.17
CA VAL A 62 2.64 1.87 2.00
C VAL A 62 3.07 3.19 1.36
N VAL A 63 3.25 3.20 0.05
CA VAL A 63 3.45 4.44 -0.71
C VAL A 63 2.30 4.60 -1.68
N ASP A 64 1.38 5.49 -1.31
CA ASP A 64 0.14 5.73 -2.05
C ASP A 64 -0.31 7.19 -2.02
N ILE A 65 -1.24 7.50 -2.92
CA ILE A 65 -1.95 8.77 -2.91
C ILE A 65 -2.95 8.74 -1.75
N VAL A 66 -2.95 9.81 -0.96
CA VAL A 66 -3.87 10.01 0.17
C VAL A 66 -4.74 11.21 -0.13
N LEU A 67 -6.05 11.05 0.01
CA LEU A 67 -7.00 12.13 -0.15
C LEU A 67 -6.96 13.06 1.07
N PRO A 68 -7.09 14.39 0.86
CA PRO A 68 -7.29 15.30 1.98
C PRO A 68 -8.66 15.03 2.63
N GLU A 69 -8.71 15.04 3.97
CA GLU A 69 -9.97 14.91 4.73
C GLU A 69 -11.01 15.98 4.37
N THR A 70 -10.54 17.15 3.93
CA THR A 70 -11.41 18.23 3.46
C THR A 70 -10.88 18.77 2.13
N PRO A 71 -11.65 18.68 1.04
CA PRO A 71 -11.28 19.27 -0.24
C PRO A 71 -11.18 20.79 -0.10
N LYS A 72 -10.01 21.35 -0.37
CA LYS A 72 -9.80 22.80 -0.46
C LYS A 72 -9.63 23.20 -1.93
N PRO A 73 -10.08 24.39 -2.35
CA PRO A 73 -9.93 24.86 -3.73
C PRO A 73 -8.50 25.39 -3.99
N VAL A 74 -7.50 24.58 -3.66
CA VAL A 74 -6.08 24.85 -3.92
C VAL A 74 -5.49 23.71 -4.75
N PRO A 75 -4.53 23.97 -5.66
CA PRO A 75 -4.01 22.96 -6.58
C PRO A 75 -3.54 21.66 -5.91
N GLU A 76 -2.92 21.75 -4.75
CA GLU A 76 -2.41 20.63 -3.96
C GLU A 76 -3.52 19.69 -3.48
N ALA A 77 -4.70 20.23 -3.19
CA ALA A 77 -5.87 19.45 -2.79
C ALA A 77 -6.72 19.00 -3.98
N GLN A 78 -6.61 19.67 -5.14
CA GLN A 78 -7.34 19.31 -6.37
C GLN A 78 -6.63 18.23 -7.20
N ASN A 79 -5.30 18.18 -7.18
CA ASN A 79 -4.54 17.19 -7.95
C ASN A 79 -4.82 15.73 -7.54
N PRO A 80 -4.89 15.37 -6.23
CA PRO A 80 -5.32 14.04 -5.81
C PRO A 80 -6.72 13.67 -6.30
N LEU A 81 -7.65 14.63 -6.34
CA LEU A 81 -9.01 14.40 -6.83
C LEU A 81 -9.04 14.11 -8.35
N ARG A 82 -8.17 14.75 -9.13
CA ARG A 82 -8.02 14.42 -10.56
C ARG A 82 -7.45 13.02 -10.75
N MET A 83 -6.49 12.62 -9.91
CA MET A 83 -5.97 11.26 -9.91
C MET A 83 -7.03 10.25 -9.47
N ASP A 84 -7.91 10.59 -8.53
CA ASP A 84 -9.01 9.74 -8.10
C ASP A 84 -9.98 9.44 -9.25
N VAL A 85 -10.37 10.45 -10.02
CA VAL A 85 -11.17 10.26 -11.24
C VAL A 85 -10.44 9.39 -12.28
N MET A 86 -9.12 9.58 -12.44
CA MET A 86 -8.32 8.72 -13.32
C MET A 86 -8.30 7.26 -12.81
N MET A 87 -8.19 7.04 -11.51
CA MET A 87 -8.14 5.71 -10.91
C MET A 87 -9.50 5.01 -10.97
N LEU A 88 -10.60 5.73 -10.76
CA LEU A 88 -11.97 5.24 -10.95
C LEU A 88 -12.17 4.66 -12.36
N ASN A 89 -11.62 5.31 -13.37
CA ASN A 89 -11.74 4.88 -14.76
C ASN A 89 -10.84 3.68 -15.11
N ASN A 90 -9.66 3.58 -14.49
CA ASN A 90 -8.65 2.58 -14.86
C ASN A 90 -8.66 1.33 -13.98
N LEU A 91 -9.19 1.41 -12.76
CA LEU A 91 -9.23 0.30 -11.81
C LEU A 91 -10.67 0.08 -11.34
N ARG A 92 -11.26 -1.03 -11.82
CA ARG A 92 -12.62 -1.41 -11.42
C ARG A 92 -12.66 -1.67 -9.91
N GLY A 93 -13.42 -0.85 -9.17
CA GLY A 93 -13.50 -0.91 -7.71
C GLY A 93 -12.27 -0.36 -6.98
N GLY A 94 -11.40 0.39 -7.69
CA GLY A 94 -10.30 1.11 -7.08
C GLY A 94 -10.80 2.25 -6.19
N LYS A 95 -10.10 2.48 -5.08
CA LYS A 95 -10.44 3.50 -4.08
C LYS A 95 -9.17 4.21 -3.64
N ILE A 96 -9.09 5.52 -3.84
CA ILE A 96 -8.11 6.35 -3.13
C ILE A 96 -8.71 6.69 -1.76
N ARG A 97 -7.88 6.67 -0.72
CA ARG A 97 -8.32 6.75 0.67
C ARG A 97 -7.79 7.98 1.38
N THR A 98 -8.51 8.44 2.39
CA THR A 98 -7.99 9.41 3.36
C THR A 98 -7.05 8.74 4.36
N GLU A 99 -6.34 9.54 5.15
CA GLU A 99 -5.48 9.04 6.22
C GLU A 99 -6.28 8.24 7.27
N GLN A 100 -7.47 8.70 7.64
CA GLN A 100 -8.35 7.99 8.58
C GLN A 100 -8.78 6.61 8.06
N GLU A 101 -9.06 6.51 6.75
CA GLU A 101 -9.41 5.22 6.14
C GLU A 101 -8.23 4.25 6.13
N TYR A 102 -7.00 4.72 5.90
CA TYR A 102 -5.80 3.90 6.04
C TYR A 102 -5.57 3.44 7.48
N ALA A 103 -5.78 4.32 8.47
CA ALA A 103 -5.70 3.95 9.88
C ALA A 103 -6.72 2.87 10.24
N LYS A 104 -7.95 2.97 9.71
CA LYS A 104 -8.98 1.94 9.89
C LYS A 104 -8.55 0.61 9.27
N LEU A 105 -8.06 0.60 8.03
CA LEU A 105 -7.56 -0.61 7.38
C LEU A 105 -6.45 -1.29 8.18
N ALA A 106 -5.53 -0.51 8.75
CA ALA A 106 -4.45 -1.02 9.58
C ALA A 106 -5.00 -1.77 10.81
N MET A 107 -5.92 -1.14 11.55
CA MET A 107 -6.56 -1.74 12.73
C MET A 107 -7.34 -3.01 12.37
N ASP A 108 -8.16 -2.98 11.30
CA ASP A 108 -8.94 -4.13 10.84
C ASP A 108 -8.05 -5.32 10.37
N SER A 109 -6.77 -5.03 10.09
CA SER A 109 -5.77 -6.01 9.63
C SER A 109 -4.84 -6.51 10.74
N GLY A 110 -5.01 -6.03 11.97
CA GLY A 110 -4.27 -6.49 13.15
C GLY A 110 -3.06 -5.64 13.54
N PHE A 111 -2.77 -4.54 12.84
CA PHE A 111 -1.71 -3.62 13.25
C PHE A 111 -2.14 -2.84 14.49
N SER A 112 -1.27 -2.81 15.50
CA SER A 112 -1.55 -2.18 16.80
C SER A 112 -0.48 -1.20 17.25
N GLY A 113 0.67 -1.18 16.57
CA GLY A 113 1.74 -0.23 16.78
C GLY A 113 1.46 1.18 16.24
N SER A 114 2.53 1.96 16.12
CA SER A 114 2.46 3.33 15.61
C SER A 114 1.95 3.39 14.16
N PHE A 115 1.05 4.33 13.90
CA PHE A 115 0.63 4.75 12.57
C PHE A 115 1.23 6.12 12.26
N ARG A 116 1.95 6.25 11.15
CA ARG A 116 2.57 7.52 10.75
C ARG A 116 2.41 7.75 9.26
N THR A 117 2.02 8.97 8.89
CA THR A 117 2.06 9.44 7.50
C THR A 117 3.20 10.44 7.31
N THR A 118 3.80 10.44 6.13
CA THR A 118 4.86 11.37 5.73
C THR A 118 4.70 11.71 4.26
N TYR A 119 4.54 12.99 3.95
CA TYR A 119 4.52 13.45 2.57
C TYR A 119 5.87 13.19 1.90
N ILE A 120 5.85 12.65 0.68
CA ILE A 120 7.06 12.45 -0.13
C ILE A 120 7.10 13.49 -1.26
N PHE A 121 6.33 13.25 -2.32
CA PHE A 121 6.36 14.04 -3.55
C PHE A 121 5.18 13.67 -4.45
N ALA A 122 4.71 14.60 -5.28
CA ALA A 122 3.66 14.36 -6.28
C ALA A 122 2.40 13.67 -5.72
N ASN A 123 1.95 14.11 -4.53
CA ASN A 123 0.79 13.58 -3.80
C ASN A 123 0.96 12.17 -3.24
N PHE A 124 2.12 11.53 -3.40
CA PHE A 124 2.41 10.28 -2.69
C PHE A 124 2.84 10.58 -1.26
N MET A 125 2.30 9.78 -0.34
CA MET A 125 2.70 9.72 1.06
C MET A 125 3.26 8.34 1.38
N ALA A 126 4.27 8.28 2.23
CA ALA A 126 4.62 7.07 2.95
C ALA A 126 3.69 6.95 4.16
N ILE A 127 3.08 5.78 4.33
CA ILE A 127 2.23 5.41 5.45
C ILE A 127 2.89 4.21 6.13
N GLU A 128 3.38 4.41 7.34
CA GLU A 128 4.04 3.37 8.13
C GLU A 128 3.02 2.75 9.09
N LEU A 129 2.85 1.42 9.00
CA LEU A 129 2.00 0.61 9.87
C LEU A 129 2.90 -0.34 10.67
N CYS A 130 3.11 -0.06 11.96
CA CYS A 130 3.88 -0.94 12.83
C CYS A 130 2.98 -2.02 13.43
N LYS A 131 3.53 -3.23 13.58
CA LYS A 131 2.86 -4.35 14.25
C LYS A 131 2.47 -3.98 15.68
#